data_AF-A0A7Z7AZ95-F1
#
_entry.id   AF-A0A7Z7AZ95-F1
#
_cell.length_a   1.000
_cell.length_b   1.000
_cell.length_c   1.000
_cell.angle_alpha   90.00
_cell.angle_beta   90.00
_cell.angle_gamma   90.00
#
_symmetry.space_group_name_H-M   'P 1'
#
loop_
_entity.id
_entity.type
_entity.pdbx_description
1 polymer ?
#
loop_
_entity_poly.entity_id
_entity_poly.type
_entity_poly.pdbx_seq_one_letter_code
_entity_poly.pdbx_strand_id
1 'polypeptide(L)'
;MAKWTIEHLLETDPQDFEVLLSRLFSKMGYHTELTQYSRDKGIDLIIRIENFGLVHTWYVQAKRYSDPVGVKDIREYSSIRYRDHVDGVIIVASSSFTKEAIEEAEQHNLKLINGYLLVEMLNHYLPEECASSELQSENDAQTKQDENNAGAILKRGEQVLANETVMMGNEKFTLTITNKNIFLQRVSSGLFSKRSDIEERIELKDLLGMHCEPGKIVLVIGNKKLKLYPLSSRKMQVIEEILESMRPEYVRGEHLINSSRNGTNLTLLTNKRLVVLDNTGNAELDIPNKKIVGVELKGRFLKKEQLIVSEDSGNMKKHSFVVENPAEWKKMIEQCVRTV
;
A
#
# COMPACT_ATOMS: atom_id res chain seq x y z
N MET A 1 25.45 -5.30 11.41
CA MET A 1 25.48 -5.10 9.95
C MET A 1 26.06 -3.71 9.72
N ALA A 2 27.05 -3.61 8.83
CA ALA A 2 27.61 -2.34 8.39
C ALA A 2 26.49 -1.43 7.87
N LYS A 3 26.62 -0.12 8.09
CA LYS A 3 25.65 0.88 7.63
C LYS A 3 26.39 1.90 6.78
N TRP A 4 25.76 2.31 5.68
CA TRP A 4 26.18 3.46 4.92
C TRP A 4 26.29 4.67 5.84
N THR A 5 27.35 5.45 5.66
CA THR A 5 27.58 6.71 6.36
C THR A 5 27.94 7.77 5.31
N ILE A 6 28.04 9.03 5.73
CA ILE A 6 28.44 10.11 4.81
C ILE A 6 29.88 9.89 4.33
N GLU A 7 30.74 9.36 5.20
CA GLU A 7 32.14 9.04 4.88
C GLU A 7 32.23 8.05 3.71
N HIS A 8 31.43 6.97 3.73
CA HIS A 8 31.36 6.03 2.62
C HIS A 8 30.96 6.71 1.29
N LEU A 9 30.04 7.68 1.31
CA LEU A 9 29.66 8.43 0.10
C LEU A 9 30.78 9.31 -0.41
N LEU A 10 31.58 9.89 0.50
CA LEU A 10 32.70 10.75 0.14
C LEU A 10 33.93 9.95 -0.32
N GLU A 11 34.09 8.71 0.14
CA GLU A 11 35.15 7.79 -0.28
C GLU A 11 34.86 7.11 -1.62
N THR A 12 33.60 7.11 -2.06
CA THR A 12 33.19 6.58 -3.36
C THR A 12 33.68 7.49 -4.50
N ASP A 13 34.24 6.92 -5.57
CA ASP A 13 34.61 7.70 -6.76
C ASP A 13 33.35 8.36 -7.38
N PRO A 14 33.44 9.57 -7.99
CA PRO A 14 32.30 10.20 -8.63
C PRO A 14 31.51 9.30 -9.58
N GLN A 15 32.16 8.48 -10.40
CA GLN A 15 31.45 7.57 -11.32
C GLN A 15 30.75 6.44 -10.56
N ASP A 16 31.40 5.88 -9.55
CA ASP A 16 30.80 4.86 -8.69
C ASP A 16 29.65 5.41 -7.85
N PHE A 17 29.67 6.70 -7.52
CA PHE A 17 28.58 7.38 -6.85
C PHE A 17 27.35 7.48 -7.76
N GLU A 18 27.53 7.78 -9.05
CA GLU A 18 26.44 7.74 -10.03
C GLU A 18 25.88 6.31 -10.19
N VAL A 19 26.76 5.30 -10.25
CA VAL A 19 26.36 3.89 -10.31
C VAL A 19 25.62 3.46 -9.04
N LEU A 20 26.05 3.93 -7.87
CA LEU A 20 25.37 3.71 -6.59
C LEU A 20 23.96 4.31 -6.61
N LEU A 21 23.81 5.53 -7.13
CA LEU A 21 22.50 6.15 -7.29
C LEU A 21 21.63 5.40 -8.30
N SER A 22 22.19 4.88 -9.40
CA SER A 22 21.47 4.07 -10.38
C SER A 22 20.93 2.80 -9.74
N ARG A 23 21.77 2.09 -8.97
CA ARG A 23 21.36 0.94 -8.18
C ARG A 23 20.27 1.30 -7.17
N LEU A 24 20.43 2.40 -6.45
CA LEU A 24 19.46 2.88 -5.46
C LEU A 24 18.09 3.15 -6.12
N PHE A 25 18.04 3.96 -7.17
CA PHE A 25 16.79 4.25 -7.88
C PHE A 25 16.21 3.00 -8.55
N SER A 26 17.05 2.10 -9.05
CA SER A 26 16.60 0.81 -9.56
C SER A 26 15.93 -0.04 -8.47
N LYS A 27 16.50 -0.10 -7.27
CA LYS A 27 15.91 -0.78 -6.11
C LYS A 27 14.63 -0.11 -5.61
N MET A 28 14.49 1.19 -5.85
CA MET A 28 13.25 1.94 -5.60
C MET A 28 12.17 1.71 -6.66
N GLY A 29 12.45 0.90 -7.71
CA GLY A 29 11.49 0.52 -8.74
C GLY A 29 11.53 1.37 -10.02
N TYR A 30 12.53 2.23 -10.19
CA TYR A 30 12.72 2.99 -11.42
C TYR A 30 13.51 2.18 -12.44
N HIS A 31 13.17 2.31 -13.73
CA HIS A 31 14.12 2.00 -14.78
C HIS A 31 15.18 3.11 -14.78
N THR A 32 16.46 2.75 -14.77
CA THR A 32 17.56 3.73 -14.72
C THR A 32 18.48 3.57 -15.92
N GLU A 33 18.95 4.69 -16.42
CA GLU A 33 19.88 4.81 -17.54
C GLU A 33 20.98 5.80 -17.11
N LEU A 34 22.22 5.31 -16.99
CA LEU A 34 23.39 6.16 -16.79
C LEU A 34 23.70 6.87 -18.11
N THR A 35 23.93 8.18 -18.03
CA THR A 35 24.27 8.98 -19.19
C THR A 35 25.78 9.03 -19.40
N GLN A 36 26.23 9.30 -20.62
CA GLN A 36 27.65 9.45 -20.90
C GLN A 36 28.07 10.91 -20.78
N TYR A 37 29.20 11.12 -20.08
CA TYR A 37 29.82 12.41 -19.72
C TYR A 37 30.01 13.43 -20.86
N SER A 38 29.77 13.06 -22.12
CA SER A 38 30.20 13.82 -23.29
C SER A 38 29.16 14.81 -23.86
N ARG A 39 27.84 14.69 -23.60
CA ARG A 39 26.85 15.51 -24.36
C ARG A 39 25.60 16.01 -23.63
N ASP A 40 25.31 15.54 -22.41
CA ASP A 40 23.96 15.73 -21.83
C ASP A 40 23.78 16.94 -20.90
N LYS A 41 24.71 17.91 -20.92
CA LYS A 41 24.65 19.16 -20.15
C LYS A 41 24.58 18.93 -18.63
N GLY A 42 25.36 17.95 -18.16
CA GLY A 42 25.50 17.63 -16.73
C GLY A 42 24.22 17.06 -16.13
N ILE A 43 23.60 16.07 -16.79
CA ILE A 43 22.69 15.10 -16.16
C ILE A 43 23.50 13.83 -16.04
N ASP A 44 23.42 13.14 -14.91
CA ASP A 44 24.21 11.91 -14.70
C ASP A 44 23.34 10.65 -14.92
N LEU A 45 22.07 10.69 -14.47
CA LEU A 45 21.13 9.58 -14.67
C LEU A 45 19.78 10.04 -15.20
N ILE A 46 19.15 9.19 -16.00
CA ILE A 46 17.74 9.27 -16.35
C ILE A 46 17.01 8.15 -15.64
N ILE A 47 15.97 8.48 -14.89
CA ILE A 47 15.11 7.50 -14.22
C ILE A 47 13.69 7.60 -14.75
N ARG A 48 13.06 6.45 -15.00
CA ARG A 48 11.71 6.36 -15.54
C ARG A 48 10.88 5.44 -14.68
N ILE A 49 9.65 5.86 -14.39
CA ILE A 49 8.66 5.00 -13.74
C ILE A 49 7.40 5.04 -14.58
N GLU A 50 6.89 3.86 -14.92
CA GLU A 50 5.66 3.70 -15.67
C GLU A 50 4.55 3.28 -14.71
N ASN A 51 3.57 4.15 -14.53
CA ASN A 51 2.40 3.90 -13.69
C ASN A 51 1.16 4.17 -14.54
N PHE A 52 0.23 3.20 -14.62
CA PHE A 52 -1.03 3.35 -15.36
C PHE A 52 -0.86 3.67 -16.87
N GLY A 53 0.25 3.29 -17.49
CA GLY A 53 0.57 3.63 -18.88
C GLY A 53 1.03 5.08 -19.08
N LEU A 54 1.21 5.85 -17.99
CA LEU A 54 1.89 7.13 -17.99
C LEU A 54 3.35 6.89 -17.62
N VAL A 55 4.25 7.39 -18.46
CA VAL A 55 5.69 7.32 -18.22
C VAL A 55 6.12 8.65 -17.62
N HIS A 56 6.60 8.62 -16.39
CA HIS A 56 7.25 9.76 -15.76
C HIS A 56 8.76 9.63 -15.86
N THR A 57 9.40 10.57 -16.53
CA THR A 57 10.84 10.64 -16.73
C THR A 57 11.44 11.75 -15.87
N TRP A 58 12.38 11.39 -15.02
CA TRP A 58 13.13 12.33 -14.19
C TRP A 58 14.59 12.30 -14.56
N TYR A 59 15.20 13.47 -14.58
CA TYR A 59 16.65 13.59 -14.69
C TYR A 59 17.24 13.73 -13.29
N VAL A 60 18.36 13.07 -13.07
CA VAL A 60 19.03 13.05 -11.78
C VAL A 60 20.45 13.59 -11.99
N GLN A 61 20.80 14.57 -11.16
CA GLN A 61 22.17 15.03 -11.03
C GLN A 61 22.75 14.59 -9.70
N ALA A 62 23.94 14.01 -9.73
CA ALA A 62 24.75 13.68 -8.58
C ALA A 62 25.76 14.80 -8.27
N LYS A 63 25.90 15.14 -6.99
CA LYS A 63 26.88 16.11 -6.47
C LYS A 63 27.58 15.51 -5.25
N ARG A 64 28.69 14.81 -5.50
CA ARG A 64 29.52 14.24 -4.42
C ARG A 64 30.43 15.31 -3.81
N TYR A 65 29.86 16.16 -2.95
CA TYR A 65 30.56 17.27 -2.28
C TYR A 65 30.67 17.03 -0.77
N SER A 66 31.71 17.59 -0.15
CA SER A 66 31.82 17.73 1.30
C SER A 66 31.10 18.99 1.82
N ASP A 67 31.16 20.08 1.06
CA ASP A 67 30.54 21.36 1.40
C ASP A 67 29.08 21.44 0.93
N PRO A 68 28.25 22.29 1.58
CA PRO A 68 26.86 22.46 1.17
C PRO A 68 26.74 22.96 -0.28
N VAL A 69 25.80 22.36 -1.03
CA VAL A 69 25.49 22.75 -2.40
C VAL A 69 24.77 24.10 -2.41
N GLY A 70 25.30 25.05 -3.17
CA GLY A 70 24.80 26.42 -3.24
C GLY A 70 23.80 26.68 -4.36
N VAL A 71 23.19 27.87 -4.33
CA VAL A 71 22.14 28.30 -5.28
C VAL A 71 22.57 28.22 -6.76
N LYS A 72 23.86 28.40 -7.05
CA LYS A 72 24.39 28.36 -8.43
C LYS A 72 24.19 26.98 -9.05
N ASP A 73 24.49 25.91 -8.32
CA ASP A 73 24.30 24.54 -8.79
C ASP A 73 22.82 24.24 -9.05
N ILE A 74 21.90 24.80 -8.25
CA ILE A 74 20.46 24.62 -8.45
C ILE A 74 19.96 25.32 -9.72
N ARG A 75 20.42 26.56 -9.95
CA ARG A 75 20.00 27.38 -11.10
C ARG A 75 20.37 26.78 -12.44
N GLU A 76 21.48 26.06 -12.51
CA GLU A 76 21.93 25.39 -13.74
C GLU A 76 20.86 24.43 -14.31
N TYR A 77 20.10 23.78 -13.42
CA TYR A 77 19.10 22.77 -13.76
C TYR A 77 17.67 23.30 -13.90
N SER A 78 17.43 24.55 -13.50
CA SER A 78 16.12 25.20 -13.54
C SER A 78 15.48 25.20 -14.94
N SER A 79 16.29 25.20 -16.00
CA SER A 79 15.84 25.22 -17.40
C SER A 79 15.58 23.84 -18.00
N ILE A 80 16.09 22.76 -17.39
CA ILE A 80 16.09 21.42 -18.00
C ILE A 80 14.71 20.76 -17.98
N ARG A 81 13.89 21.07 -16.98
CA ARG A 81 12.48 20.65 -16.88
C ARG A 81 11.58 21.11 -18.05
N TYR A 82 12.04 22.07 -18.86
CA TYR A 82 11.28 22.56 -20.02
C TYR A 82 11.62 21.81 -21.32
N ARG A 83 12.45 20.75 -21.24
CA ARG A 83 12.71 19.87 -22.38
C ARG A 83 11.53 18.92 -22.57
N ASP A 84 11.25 18.58 -23.81
CA ASP A 84 10.20 17.61 -24.15
C ASP A 84 10.49 16.26 -23.45
N HIS A 85 9.45 15.66 -22.88
CA HIS A 85 9.47 14.35 -22.22
C HIS A 85 10.24 14.24 -20.88
N VAL A 86 10.36 15.34 -20.12
CA VAL A 86 10.93 15.35 -18.75
C VAL A 86 9.93 15.93 -17.76
N ASP A 87 9.56 15.16 -16.74
CA ASP A 87 8.60 15.56 -15.69
C ASP A 87 9.25 16.39 -14.58
N GLY A 88 10.55 16.21 -14.35
CA GLY A 88 11.29 16.99 -13.38
C GLY A 88 12.74 16.59 -13.23
N VAL A 89 13.43 17.29 -12.33
CA VAL A 89 14.84 17.07 -12.04
C VAL A 89 15.03 16.85 -10.53
N ILE A 90 15.87 15.88 -10.21
CA ILE A 90 16.31 15.55 -8.85
C ILE A 90 17.79 15.88 -8.73
N ILE A 91 18.18 16.63 -7.71
CA ILE A 91 19.58 16.87 -7.36
C ILE A 91 19.88 16.09 -6.09
N VAL A 92 20.85 15.18 -6.20
CA VAL A 92 21.30 14.32 -5.11
C VAL A 92 22.70 14.75 -4.69
N ALA A 93 22.88 15.08 -3.41
CA ALA A 93 24.16 15.49 -2.86
C ALA A 93 24.61 14.57 -1.72
N SER A 94 25.91 14.31 -1.62
CA SER A 94 26.50 13.67 -0.42
C SER A 94 26.58 14.61 0.78
N SER A 95 26.44 15.92 0.56
CA SER A 95 26.38 16.97 1.59
C SER A 95 24.96 17.54 1.75
N SER A 96 24.84 18.67 2.46
CA SER A 96 23.59 19.43 2.60
C SER A 96 23.41 20.47 1.49
N PHE A 97 22.29 21.18 1.50
CA PHE A 97 22.02 22.32 0.62
C PHE A 97 21.99 23.60 1.45
N THR A 98 22.44 24.73 0.89
CA THR A 98 22.25 26.02 1.57
C THR A 98 20.77 26.40 1.59
N LYS A 99 20.40 27.32 2.48
CA LYS A 99 19.01 27.78 2.58
C LYS A 99 18.52 28.38 1.25
N GLU A 100 19.36 29.17 0.60
CA GLU A 100 19.08 29.79 -0.70
C GLU A 100 18.92 28.74 -1.80
N ALA A 101 19.69 27.64 -1.75
CA ALA A 101 19.57 26.54 -2.69
C ALA A 101 18.22 25.80 -2.55
N ILE A 102 17.74 25.62 -1.30
CA ILE A 102 16.44 25.01 -1.03
C ILE A 102 15.30 25.91 -1.53
N GLU A 103 15.35 27.21 -1.22
CA GLU A 103 14.36 28.20 -1.68
C GLU A 103 14.29 28.27 -3.21
N GLU A 104 15.45 28.28 -3.89
CA GLU A 104 15.53 28.27 -5.34
C GLU A 104 14.97 26.97 -5.95
N ALA A 105 15.26 25.82 -5.34
CA ALA A 105 14.73 24.54 -5.80
C ALA A 105 13.21 24.49 -5.72
N GLU A 106 12.60 25.03 -4.65
CA GLU A 106 11.15 25.15 -4.52
C GLU A 106 10.54 26.01 -5.62
N GLN A 107 11.14 27.17 -5.92
CA GLN A 107 10.69 28.07 -6.99
C GLN A 107 10.72 27.40 -8.37
N HIS A 108 11.70 26.54 -8.61
CA HIS A 108 11.87 25.85 -9.88
C HIS A 108 11.31 24.42 -9.90
N ASN A 109 10.65 23.98 -8.83
CA ASN A 109 10.10 22.63 -8.62
C ASN A 109 11.14 21.51 -8.83
N LEU A 110 12.37 21.74 -8.39
CA LEU A 110 13.45 20.75 -8.35
C LEU A 110 13.34 19.95 -7.05
N LYS A 111 13.63 18.65 -7.09
CA LYS A 111 13.66 17.80 -5.89
C LYS A 111 15.08 17.68 -5.37
N LEU A 112 15.25 17.77 -4.06
CA LEU A 112 16.56 17.71 -3.42
C LEU A 112 16.65 16.46 -2.53
N ILE A 113 17.76 15.73 -2.65
CA ILE A 113 18.12 14.63 -1.76
C ILE A 113 19.49 14.96 -1.17
N ASN A 114 19.53 15.27 0.13
CA ASN A 114 20.78 15.58 0.84
C ASN A 114 21.46 14.31 1.35
N GLY A 115 22.71 14.44 1.79
CA GLY A 115 23.54 13.31 2.22
C GLY A 115 22.90 12.48 3.33
N TYR A 116 22.25 13.11 4.31
CA TYR A 116 21.59 12.40 5.40
C TYR A 116 20.42 11.55 4.88
N LEU A 117 19.55 12.15 4.05
CA LEU A 117 18.44 11.44 3.42
C LEU A 117 18.95 10.34 2.48
N LEU A 118 20.02 10.59 1.73
CA LEU A 118 20.64 9.61 0.85
C LEU A 118 21.19 8.41 1.62
N VAL A 119 21.90 8.64 2.72
CA VAL A 119 22.38 7.57 3.61
C VAL A 119 21.22 6.74 4.18
N GLU A 120 20.13 7.40 4.56
CA GLU A 120 18.92 6.70 5.02
C GLU A 120 18.26 5.86 3.91
N MET A 121 18.26 6.37 2.67
CA MET A 121 17.77 5.66 1.51
C MET A 121 18.66 4.45 1.19
N LEU A 122 19.98 4.61 1.18
CA LEU A 122 20.95 3.53 0.92
C LEU A 122 20.90 2.45 1.99
N ASN A 123 20.86 2.81 3.27
CA ASN A 123 20.69 1.85 4.36
C ASN A 123 19.35 1.09 4.31
N HIS A 124 18.38 1.60 3.57
CA HIS A 124 17.10 0.93 3.40
C HIS A 124 17.03 0.02 2.18
N TYR A 125 17.45 0.54 1.03
CA TYR A 125 17.29 -0.14 -0.25
C TYR A 125 18.52 -0.99 -0.61
N LEU A 126 19.68 -0.68 -0.03
CA LEU A 126 20.98 -1.31 -0.30
C LEU A 126 21.77 -1.66 0.98
N PRO A 127 21.17 -2.21 2.06
CA PRO A 127 21.90 -2.47 3.32
C PRO A 127 23.04 -3.49 3.18
N GLU A 128 22.88 -4.46 2.26
CA GLU A 128 23.87 -5.53 2.05
C GLU A 128 25.10 -5.03 1.27
N GLU A 129 24.93 -4.01 0.43
CA GLU A 129 26.02 -3.49 -0.41
C GLU A 129 27.05 -2.70 0.41
N CYS A 130 26.68 -2.21 1.60
CA CYS A 130 27.62 -1.61 2.55
C CYS A 130 28.58 -2.65 3.16
N ALA A 131 28.11 -3.89 3.36
CA ALA A 131 28.96 -4.96 3.88
C ALA A 131 29.91 -5.47 2.79
N SER A 132 29.49 -5.45 1.52
CA SER A 132 30.37 -5.79 0.39
C SER A 132 31.39 -4.71 0.08
N SER A 133 31.11 -3.42 0.30
CA SER A 133 32.11 -2.35 0.05
C SER A 133 33.29 -2.41 1.02
N GLU A 134 33.07 -2.84 2.28
CA GLU A 134 34.15 -3.10 3.25
C GLU A 134 35.00 -4.32 2.85
N LEU A 135 34.38 -5.33 2.22
CA LEU A 135 35.04 -6.56 1.77
C LEU A 135 35.67 -6.44 0.36
N GLN A 136 35.28 -5.44 -0.44
CA GLN A 136 35.73 -5.22 -1.82
C GLN A 136 37.01 -4.38 -1.95
N SER A 137 37.62 -3.96 -0.83
CA SER A 137 39.03 -3.50 -0.85
C SER A 137 40.01 -4.64 -1.18
N GLU A 138 39.53 -5.90 -1.21
CA GLU A 138 40.27 -7.06 -1.67
C GLU A 138 39.44 -7.87 -2.69
N ASN A 139 39.82 -7.76 -3.97
CA ASN A 139 39.49 -8.63 -5.11
C ASN A 139 38.30 -8.24 -6.01
N ASP A 140 38.65 -7.62 -7.13
CA ASP A 140 37.90 -7.67 -8.38
C ASP A 140 37.89 -9.09 -8.99
N ALA A 141 36.71 -9.55 -9.42
CA ALA A 141 36.42 -10.12 -10.75
C ALA A 141 35.24 -11.13 -10.74
N GLN A 142 34.22 -10.76 -11.51
CA GLN A 142 33.37 -11.62 -12.36
C GLN A 142 32.15 -12.40 -11.80
N THR A 143 30.97 -11.94 -12.25
CA THR A 143 29.72 -12.62 -12.68
C THR A 143 29.09 -13.73 -11.82
N LYS A 144 27.82 -13.54 -11.41
CA LYS A 144 26.60 -14.09 -12.05
C LYS A 144 25.34 -13.80 -11.23
N GLN A 145 24.22 -13.87 -11.96
CA GLN A 145 22.81 -13.78 -11.55
C GLN A 145 22.51 -14.45 -10.20
N ASP A 146 21.63 -13.84 -9.40
CA ASP A 146 20.59 -14.57 -8.67
C ASP A 146 19.42 -13.66 -8.24
N GLU A 147 18.26 -14.30 -8.14
CA GLU A 147 16.92 -13.76 -7.90
C GLU A 147 16.64 -13.45 -6.41
N ASN A 148 15.61 -12.61 -6.18
CA ASN A 148 14.69 -12.50 -5.02
C ASN A 148 14.86 -11.40 -3.93
N ASN A 149 13.84 -10.52 -3.90
CA ASN A 149 12.97 -10.00 -2.80
C ASN A 149 13.59 -9.28 -1.56
N ALA A 150 13.05 -8.17 -1.01
CA ALA A 150 11.63 -7.92 -0.70
C ALA A 150 11.23 -6.44 -0.45
N GLY A 151 10.10 -6.08 -1.06
CA GLY A 151 9.18 -4.96 -0.85
C GLY A 151 8.04 -5.25 -1.84
N ALA A 152 6.76 -5.23 -1.44
CA ALA A 152 5.64 -5.90 -2.15
C ALA A 152 5.85 -5.99 -3.69
N ILE A 153 6.32 -7.15 -4.16
CA ILE A 153 6.67 -7.31 -5.57
C ILE A 153 5.37 -7.42 -6.33
N LEU A 154 5.03 -6.34 -7.00
CA LEU A 154 3.91 -6.27 -7.91
C LEU A 154 4.20 -7.23 -9.05
N LYS A 155 3.33 -8.23 -9.21
CA LYS A 155 3.46 -9.15 -10.35
C LYS A 155 3.14 -8.38 -11.63
N ARG A 156 3.67 -8.80 -12.78
CA ARG A 156 3.37 -8.19 -14.09
C ARG A 156 1.85 -8.01 -14.27
N GLY A 157 1.43 -6.78 -14.62
CA GLY A 157 0.02 -6.40 -14.76
C GLY A 157 -0.73 -6.13 -13.45
N GLU A 158 -0.01 -5.98 -12.33
CA GLU A 158 -0.55 -5.49 -11.06
C GLU A 158 -0.32 -3.97 -10.95
N GLN A 159 -1.38 -3.19 -10.76
CA GLN A 159 -1.36 -1.72 -10.72
C GLN A 159 -1.85 -1.24 -9.35
N VAL A 160 -1.11 -0.37 -8.69
CA VAL A 160 -1.54 0.28 -7.44
C VAL A 160 -2.68 1.24 -7.73
N LEU A 161 -3.75 1.23 -6.97
CA LEU A 161 -4.91 2.12 -7.10
C LEU A 161 -4.99 3.11 -5.95
N ALA A 162 -4.50 2.73 -4.76
CA ALA A 162 -4.43 3.58 -3.59
C ALA A 162 -3.18 3.26 -2.76
N ASN A 163 -2.62 4.28 -2.12
CA ASN A 163 -1.60 4.13 -1.09
C ASN A 163 -1.88 5.15 0.02
N GLU A 164 -2.45 4.68 1.13
CA GLU A 164 -2.95 5.55 2.18
C GLU A 164 -2.48 5.09 3.56
N THR A 165 -2.26 6.06 4.46
CA THR A 165 -2.05 5.75 5.88
C THR A 165 -3.40 5.51 6.55
N VAL A 166 -3.54 4.34 7.16
CA VAL A 166 -4.71 3.93 7.93
C VAL A 166 -4.29 3.55 9.35
N MET A 167 -5.23 3.63 10.28
CA MET A 167 -5.09 3.12 11.64
C MET A 167 -5.82 1.79 11.76
N MET A 168 -5.22 0.84 12.46
CA MET A 168 -5.88 -0.38 12.91
C MET A 168 -5.66 -0.48 14.42
N GLY A 169 -6.72 -0.28 15.19
CA GLY A 169 -6.59 -0.03 16.63
C GLY A 169 -5.74 1.22 16.89
N ASN A 170 -4.65 1.06 17.64
CA ASN A 170 -3.73 2.16 17.99
C ASN A 170 -2.50 2.24 17.08
N GLU A 171 -2.43 1.39 16.05
CA GLU A 171 -1.24 1.21 15.23
C GLU A 171 -1.47 1.79 13.83
N LYS A 172 -0.43 2.41 13.27
CA LYS A 172 -0.45 2.98 11.93
C LYS A 172 -0.01 1.94 10.91
N PHE A 173 -0.69 1.91 9.78
CA PHE A 173 -0.41 1.05 8.65
C PHE A 173 -0.44 1.86 7.35
N THR A 174 0.41 1.46 6.40
CA THR A 174 0.28 1.80 5.00
C THR A 174 -0.60 0.75 4.34
N LEU A 175 -1.76 1.19 3.86
CA LEU A 175 -2.70 0.42 3.05
C LEU A 175 -2.38 0.68 1.58
N THR A 176 -1.85 -0.32 0.88
CA THR A 176 -1.68 -0.28 -0.57
C THR A 176 -2.74 -1.16 -1.22
N ILE A 177 -3.63 -0.56 -2.01
CA ILE A 177 -4.62 -1.28 -2.79
C ILE A 177 -4.10 -1.36 -4.22
N THR A 178 -4.15 -2.54 -4.83
CA THR A 178 -3.84 -2.78 -6.23
C THR A 178 -5.04 -3.42 -6.92
N ASN A 179 -5.01 -3.51 -8.25
CA ASN A 179 -6.00 -4.25 -9.03
C ASN A 179 -5.99 -5.79 -8.78
N LYS A 180 -5.12 -6.32 -7.91
CA LYS A 180 -5.06 -7.76 -7.57
C LYS A 180 -4.94 -8.05 -6.08
N ASN A 181 -4.37 -7.16 -5.30
CA ASN A 181 -4.06 -7.38 -3.89
C ASN A 181 -4.30 -6.12 -3.06
N ILE A 182 -4.53 -6.32 -1.77
CA ILE A 182 -4.47 -5.28 -0.75
C ILE A 182 -3.33 -5.67 0.19
N PHE A 183 -2.42 -4.74 0.41
CA PHE A 183 -1.28 -4.90 1.32
C PHE A 183 -1.46 -4.00 2.53
N LEU A 184 -1.25 -4.57 3.71
CA LEU A 184 -1.21 -3.85 4.97
C LEU A 184 0.22 -3.95 5.53
N GLN A 185 0.90 -2.81 5.57
CA GLN A 185 2.27 -2.71 6.03
C GLN A 185 2.31 -1.82 7.27
N ARG A 186 2.81 -2.33 8.38
CA ARG A 186 2.93 -1.57 9.62
C ARG A 186 3.87 -0.38 9.45
N VAL A 187 3.43 0.81 9.89
CA VAL A 187 4.26 2.01 9.95
C VAL A 187 5.01 2.00 11.28
N SER A 188 6.29 1.72 11.21
CA SER A 188 7.21 1.80 12.32
C SER A 188 7.42 3.26 12.76
N SER A 189 7.08 3.57 14.01
CA SER A 189 7.20 4.91 14.61
C SER A 189 8.57 5.20 15.27
N GLY A 190 9.56 4.34 15.07
CA GLY A 190 10.93 4.55 15.56
C GLY A 190 11.87 4.95 14.43
N LEU A 191 12.84 5.82 14.72
CA LEU A 191 13.92 6.28 13.82
C LEU A 191 14.73 5.14 13.16
N PHE A 192 14.54 3.87 13.54
CA PHE A 192 15.27 2.71 13.04
C PHE A 192 14.48 1.40 12.91
N SER A 193 13.15 1.40 12.78
CA SER A 193 12.45 0.15 12.46
C SER A 193 12.15 0.09 10.96
N LYS A 194 12.96 -0.67 10.22
CA LYS A 194 12.71 -1.03 8.81
C LYS A 194 12.71 -2.55 8.69
N ARG A 195 11.68 -3.14 9.26
CA ARG A 195 10.94 -4.15 8.50
C ARG A 195 9.57 -3.55 8.25
N SER A 196 9.30 -3.09 7.03
CA SER A 196 7.93 -3.10 6.53
C SER A 196 7.63 -4.56 6.17
N ASP A 197 7.56 -5.41 7.18
CA ASP A 197 6.98 -6.73 6.99
C ASP A 197 5.59 -6.45 6.46
N ILE A 198 5.30 -6.95 5.26
CA ILE A 198 3.92 -7.03 4.79
C ILE A 198 3.24 -7.90 5.83
N GLU A 199 2.51 -7.25 6.74
CA GLU A 199 1.89 -7.94 7.86
C GLU A 199 0.80 -8.85 7.30
N GLU A 200 0.06 -8.34 6.31
CA GLU A 200 -0.93 -9.11 5.57
C GLU A 200 -0.95 -8.72 4.09
N ARG A 201 -0.98 -9.75 3.23
CA ARG A 201 -1.30 -9.66 1.81
C ARG A 201 -2.65 -10.33 1.59
N ILE A 202 -3.61 -9.55 1.13
CA ILE A 202 -4.97 -10.00 0.84
C ILE A 202 -5.11 -10.03 -0.68
N GLU A 203 -5.24 -11.20 -1.28
CA GLU A 203 -5.62 -11.27 -2.69
C GLU A 203 -7.08 -10.79 -2.84
N LEU A 204 -7.40 -9.99 -3.85
CA LEU A 204 -8.75 -9.47 -4.04
C LEU A 204 -9.80 -10.58 -4.15
N LYS A 205 -9.45 -11.74 -4.71
CA LYS A 205 -10.34 -12.92 -4.78
C LYS A 205 -10.80 -13.43 -3.40
N ASP A 206 -10.06 -13.10 -2.34
CA ASP A 206 -10.34 -13.49 -0.96
C ASP A 206 -11.05 -12.39 -0.17
N LEU A 207 -11.25 -11.21 -0.77
CA LEU A 207 -12.05 -10.12 -0.21
C LEU A 207 -13.54 -10.40 -0.48
N LEU A 208 -14.33 -10.57 0.57
CA LEU A 208 -15.78 -10.74 0.42
C LEU A 208 -16.45 -9.38 0.22
N GLY A 209 -15.95 -8.35 0.87
CA GLY A 209 -16.45 -6.98 0.77
C GLY A 209 -16.04 -6.17 1.99
N MET A 210 -16.78 -5.10 2.25
CA MET A 210 -16.48 -4.20 3.35
C MET A 210 -17.74 -3.74 4.09
N HIS A 211 -17.62 -3.51 5.39
CA HIS A 211 -18.64 -2.85 6.19
C HIS A 211 -18.22 -1.41 6.46
N CYS A 212 -19.06 -0.45 6.12
CA CYS A 212 -18.79 0.97 6.29
C CYS A 212 -19.48 1.52 7.56
N GLU A 213 -18.71 2.22 8.37
CA GLU A 213 -19.16 3.00 9.52
C GLU A 213 -18.60 4.44 9.37
N PRO A 214 -19.19 5.46 10.01
CA PRO A 214 -18.65 6.81 9.94
C PRO A 214 -17.15 6.88 10.32
N GLY A 215 -16.29 7.18 9.34
CA GLY A 215 -14.83 7.30 9.51
C GLY A 215 -14.06 5.98 9.62
N LYS A 216 -14.72 4.84 9.39
CA LYS A 216 -14.13 3.51 9.55
C LYS A 216 -14.69 2.53 8.51
N ILE A 217 -13.81 1.68 7.97
CA ILE A 217 -14.21 0.54 7.14
C ILE A 217 -13.71 -0.73 7.81
N VAL A 218 -14.49 -1.79 7.74
CA VAL A 218 -14.04 -3.13 8.14
C VAL A 218 -13.97 -4.00 6.89
N LEU A 219 -12.76 -4.36 6.47
CA LEU A 219 -12.60 -5.33 5.38
C LEU A 219 -12.96 -6.72 5.92
N VAL A 220 -13.79 -7.44 5.17
CA VAL A 220 -14.21 -8.80 5.47
C VAL A 220 -13.54 -9.73 4.48
N ILE A 221 -12.67 -10.61 4.95
CA ILE A 221 -11.89 -11.51 4.09
C ILE A 221 -12.01 -12.98 4.50
N GLY A 222 -11.80 -13.86 3.54
CA GLY A 222 -11.70 -15.31 3.74
C GLY A 222 -13.02 -16.06 3.50
N ASN A 223 -12.90 -17.35 3.13
CA ASN A 223 -14.05 -18.17 2.73
C ASN A 223 -14.54 -19.13 3.83
N LYS A 224 -13.64 -19.71 4.64
CA LYS A 224 -14.05 -20.64 5.72
C LYS A 224 -14.15 -19.92 7.06
N LYS A 225 -13.03 -19.35 7.51
CA LYS A 225 -12.96 -18.49 8.68
C LYS A 225 -12.84 -17.05 8.20
N LEU A 226 -13.80 -16.22 8.58
CA LEU A 226 -13.76 -14.80 8.27
C LEU A 226 -12.70 -14.12 9.14
N LYS A 227 -11.92 -13.22 8.55
CA LYS A 227 -11.08 -12.26 9.27
C LYS A 227 -11.61 -10.85 9.03
N LEU A 228 -11.50 -10.01 10.05
CA LEU A 228 -11.94 -8.61 10.02
C LEU A 228 -10.72 -7.70 10.15
N TYR A 229 -10.59 -6.74 9.24
CA TYR A 229 -9.57 -5.69 9.32
C TYR A 229 -10.25 -4.34 9.49
N PRO A 230 -10.45 -3.86 10.74
CA PRO A 230 -11.03 -2.56 11.01
C PRO A 230 -10.00 -1.45 10.74
N LEU A 231 -10.23 -0.67 9.70
CA LEU A 231 -9.37 0.43 9.24
C LEU A 231 -10.05 1.78 9.53
N SER A 232 -9.31 2.76 10.01
CA SER A 232 -9.76 4.16 10.10
C SER A 232 -8.75 5.12 9.46
N SER A 233 -9.23 6.18 8.81
CA SER A 233 -8.40 7.16 8.09
C SER A 233 -9.19 8.42 7.80
N ARG A 234 -8.49 9.54 7.58
CA ARG A 234 -9.10 10.81 7.17
C ARG A 234 -9.62 10.78 5.73
N LYS A 235 -9.14 9.85 4.91
CA LYS A 235 -9.54 9.69 3.50
C LYS A 235 -10.36 8.41 3.28
N MET A 236 -11.18 8.04 4.25
CA MET A 236 -11.89 6.76 4.19
C MET A 236 -12.87 6.67 3.00
N GLN A 237 -13.48 7.79 2.62
CA GLN A 237 -14.35 7.89 1.44
C GLN A 237 -13.62 7.48 0.15
N VAL A 238 -12.37 7.92 -0.03
CA VAL A 238 -11.57 7.56 -1.21
C VAL A 238 -11.27 6.06 -1.23
N ILE A 239 -10.97 5.48 -0.07
CA ILE A 239 -10.71 4.04 0.06
C ILE A 239 -11.97 3.24 -0.27
N GLU A 240 -13.13 3.67 0.24
CA GLU A 240 -14.43 3.07 -0.04
C GLU A 240 -14.74 3.07 -1.54
N GLU A 241 -14.62 4.23 -2.20
CA GLU A 241 -14.89 4.40 -3.63
C GLU A 241 -14.00 3.49 -4.49
N ILE A 242 -12.70 3.39 -4.16
CA ILE A 242 -11.76 2.52 -4.87
C ILE A 242 -12.15 1.05 -4.70
N LEU A 243 -12.43 0.61 -3.47
CA LEU A 243 -12.80 -0.78 -3.20
C LEU A 243 -14.13 -1.14 -3.88
N GLU A 244 -15.14 -0.27 -3.85
CA GLU A 244 -16.41 -0.49 -4.56
C GLU A 244 -16.22 -0.53 -6.08
N SER A 245 -15.33 0.29 -6.65
CA SER A 245 -15.02 0.24 -8.08
C SER A 245 -14.41 -1.10 -8.52
N MET A 246 -13.72 -1.80 -7.60
CA MET A 246 -13.13 -3.12 -7.83
C MET A 246 -14.07 -4.28 -7.53
N ARG A 247 -15.31 -4.00 -7.10
CA ARG A 247 -16.31 -5.03 -6.82
C ARG A 247 -16.43 -6.12 -7.90
N PRO A 248 -16.38 -5.82 -9.21
CA PRO A 248 -16.40 -6.85 -10.24
C PRO A 248 -15.26 -7.88 -10.16
N GLU A 249 -14.10 -7.51 -9.60
CA GLU A 249 -12.92 -8.37 -9.50
C GLU A 249 -13.02 -9.41 -8.38
N TYR A 250 -13.70 -9.09 -7.27
CA TYR A 250 -13.81 -9.96 -6.11
C TYR A 250 -15.18 -10.65 -5.96
N VAL A 251 -16.22 -10.18 -6.66
CA VAL A 251 -17.58 -10.75 -6.57
C VAL A 251 -17.75 -12.12 -7.27
N ARG A 252 -16.72 -12.66 -7.92
CA ARG A 252 -16.77 -13.98 -8.59
C ARG A 252 -17.05 -15.14 -7.65
N GLY A 253 -16.77 -14.98 -6.35
CA GLY A 253 -16.88 -16.02 -5.32
C GLY A 253 -17.98 -15.77 -4.30
N GLU A 254 -17.68 -16.11 -3.04
CA GLU A 254 -18.49 -15.61 -1.93
C GLU A 254 -18.26 -14.10 -1.80
N HIS A 255 -19.33 -13.32 -1.67
CA HIS A 255 -19.22 -11.87 -1.50
C HIS A 255 -20.31 -11.35 -0.58
N LEU A 256 -19.99 -10.23 0.08
CA LEU A 256 -20.86 -9.51 0.99
C LEU A 256 -21.99 -8.84 0.20
N ILE A 257 -23.22 -9.10 0.63
CA ILE A 257 -24.44 -8.50 0.10
C ILE A 257 -24.90 -7.37 1.01
N ASN A 258 -24.91 -7.63 2.32
CA ASN A 258 -25.29 -6.63 3.31
C ASN A 258 -24.57 -6.87 4.64
N SER A 259 -24.43 -5.80 5.44
CA SER A 259 -23.81 -5.85 6.75
C SER A 259 -24.47 -4.88 7.71
N SER A 260 -24.53 -5.22 9.00
CA SER A 260 -25.11 -4.36 10.03
C SER A 260 -24.45 -4.61 11.37
N ARG A 261 -24.10 -3.53 12.07
CA ARG A 261 -23.50 -3.59 13.40
C ARG A 261 -24.55 -3.39 14.48
N ASN A 262 -24.55 -4.26 15.48
CA ASN A 262 -25.33 -4.11 16.70
C ASN A 262 -24.42 -4.32 17.92
N GLY A 263 -24.01 -3.21 18.55
CA GLY A 263 -23.02 -3.24 19.62
C GLY A 263 -21.68 -3.78 19.12
N THR A 264 -21.18 -4.82 19.76
CA THR A 264 -19.92 -5.49 19.39
C THR A 264 -20.06 -6.40 18.18
N ASN A 265 -21.28 -6.84 17.87
CA ASN A 265 -21.53 -7.88 16.90
C ASN A 265 -21.75 -7.29 15.50
N LEU A 266 -21.14 -7.92 14.52
CA LEU A 266 -21.28 -7.60 13.11
C LEU A 266 -22.05 -8.73 12.42
N THR A 267 -23.26 -8.42 11.95
CA THR A 267 -24.07 -9.34 11.15
C THR A 267 -23.73 -9.15 9.69
N LEU A 268 -23.42 -10.23 8.98
CA LEU A 268 -23.01 -10.24 7.57
C LEU A 268 -23.92 -11.19 6.80
N LEU A 269 -24.51 -10.69 5.71
CA LEU A 269 -25.18 -11.52 4.72
C LEU A 269 -24.28 -11.62 3.48
N THR A 270 -23.87 -12.83 3.13
CA THR A 270 -23.18 -13.13 1.88
C THR A 270 -24.12 -13.85 0.93
N ASN A 271 -23.73 -13.96 -0.35
CA ASN A 271 -24.43 -14.82 -1.31
C ASN A 271 -24.45 -16.31 -0.93
N LYS A 272 -23.70 -16.74 0.11
CA LYS A 272 -23.64 -18.14 0.55
C LYS A 272 -24.16 -18.40 1.96
N ARG A 273 -24.10 -17.42 2.87
CA ARG A 273 -24.43 -17.61 4.28
C ARG A 273 -24.77 -16.31 5.00
N LEU A 274 -25.45 -16.47 6.12
CA LEU A 274 -25.70 -15.45 7.12
C LEU A 274 -24.79 -15.71 8.33
N VAL A 275 -23.95 -14.75 8.68
CA VAL A 275 -22.92 -14.89 9.73
C VAL A 275 -23.05 -13.77 10.75
N VAL A 276 -22.86 -14.10 12.03
CA VAL A 276 -22.69 -13.12 13.11
C VAL A 276 -21.29 -13.29 13.68
N LEU A 277 -20.51 -12.21 13.63
CA LEU A 277 -19.15 -12.16 14.15
C LEU A 277 -19.09 -11.27 15.40
N ASP A 278 -18.27 -11.68 16.37
CA ASP A 278 -17.87 -10.81 17.48
C ASP A 278 -16.81 -9.77 17.05
N ASN A 279 -16.35 -8.94 17.99
CA ASN A 279 -15.33 -7.91 17.73
C ASN A 279 -13.93 -8.46 17.44
N THR A 280 -13.68 -9.75 17.70
CA THR A 280 -12.42 -10.46 17.39
C THR A 280 -12.50 -11.24 16.08
N GLY A 281 -13.67 -11.26 15.42
CA GLY A 281 -13.91 -11.98 14.18
C GLY A 281 -14.26 -13.46 14.38
N ASN A 282 -14.56 -13.91 15.61
CA ASN A 282 -15.07 -15.25 15.81
C ASN A 282 -16.56 -15.30 15.46
N ALA A 283 -16.97 -16.36 14.76
CA ALA A 283 -18.36 -16.57 14.40
C ALA A 283 -19.15 -17.10 15.59
N GLU A 284 -20.08 -16.29 16.10
CA GLU A 284 -21.10 -16.72 17.06
C GLU A 284 -22.19 -17.55 16.37
N LEU A 285 -22.41 -17.28 15.07
CA LEU A 285 -23.40 -17.95 14.24
C LEU A 285 -22.95 -17.95 12.78
N ASP A 286 -23.12 -19.08 12.09
CA ASP A 286 -22.86 -19.23 10.66
C ASP A 286 -23.92 -20.17 10.07
N ILE A 287 -24.86 -19.60 9.32
CA ILE A 287 -25.98 -20.30 8.70
C ILE A 287 -25.80 -20.26 7.18
N PRO A 288 -25.47 -21.40 6.53
CA PRO A 288 -25.52 -21.50 5.07
C PRO A 288 -26.91 -21.13 4.54
N ASN A 289 -26.98 -20.34 3.47
CA ASN A 289 -28.25 -19.88 2.89
C ASN A 289 -29.18 -21.06 2.54
N LYS A 290 -28.64 -22.19 2.05
CA LYS A 290 -29.39 -23.42 1.78
C LYS A 290 -30.10 -24.05 2.99
N LYS A 291 -29.67 -23.70 4.21
CA LYS A 291 -30.30 -24.18 5.45
C LYS A 291 -31.34 -23.20 5.97
N ILE A 292 -31.47 -22.01 5.39
CA ILE A 292 -32.49 -21.05 5.78
C ILE A 292 -33.82 -21.47 5.13
N VAL A 293 -34.81 -21.77 5.96
CA VAL A 293 -36.12 -22.28 5.53
C VAL A 293 -37.25 -21.30 5.80
N GLY A 294 -36.99 -20.19 6.48
CA GLY A 294 -37.98 -19.13 6.69
C GLY A 294 -37.39 -17.85 7.26
N VAL A 295 -37.97 -16.71 6.90
CA VAL A 295 -37.58 -15.39 7.40
C VAL A 295 -38.84 -14.59 7.76
N GLU A 296 -38.91 -14.12 9.00
CA GLU A 296 -40.07 -13.43 9.57
C GLU A 296 -39.64 -12.12 10.22
N LEU A 297 -40.52 -11.12 10.23
CA LEU A 297 -40.35 -9.92 11.05
C LEU A 297 -41.20 -10.07 12.31
N LYS A 298 -40.60 -9.79 13.47
CA LYS A 298 -41.29 -9.80 14.75
C LYS A 298 -41.16 -8.43 15.41
N GLY A 299 -42.24 -7.66 15.37
CA GLY A 299 -42.38 -6.40 16.10
C GLY A 299 -43.49 -6.49 17.15
N ARG A 300 -43.36 -5.76 18.26
CA ARG A 300 -44.50 -5.37 19.11
C ARG A 300 -44.59 -3.85 19.03
N PHE A 301 -45.79 -3.30 19.26
CA PHE A 301 -46.17 -1.88 19.15
C PHE A 301 -45.24 -0.84 19.83
N LEU A 302 -44.22 -1.26 20.60
CA LEU A 302 -43.25 -0.43 21.32
C LEU A 302 -41.79 -0.95 21.27
N LYS A 303 -41.47 -2.01 20.51
CA LYS A 303 -40.10 -2.56 20.39
C LYS A 303 -39.63 -2.50 18.94
N LYS A 304 -38.33 -2.24 18.74
CA LYS A 304 -37.67 -2.35 17.43
C LYS A 304 -38.01 -3.71 16.81
N GLU A 305 -38.40 -3.70 15.54
CA GLU A 305 -38.64 -4.92 14.77
C GLU A 305 -37.39 -5.79 14.78
N GLN A 306 -37.57 -7.10 15.01
CA GLN A 306 -36.51 -8.09 14.96
C GLN A 306 -36.69 -8.96 13.73
N LEU A 307 -35.58 -9.29 13.09
CA LEU A 307 -35.53 -10.26 12.01
C LEU A 307 -35.38 -11.66 12.63
N ILE A 308 -36.27 -12.58 12.29
CA ILE A 308 -36.20 -13.96 12.73
C ILE A 308 -35.87 -14.84 11.53
N VAL A 309 -34.78 -15.60 11.61
CA VAL A 309 -34.37 -16.56 10.58
C VAL A 309 -34.52 -17.96 11.13
N SER A 310 -35.20 -18.82 10.37
CA SER A 310 -35.40 -20.23 10.69
C SER A 310 -34.40 -21.07 9.92
N GLU A 311 -33.61 -21.88 10.63
CA GLU A 311 -32.58 -22.77 10.11
C GLU A 311 -33.00 -24.23 10.25
N ASP A 312 -32.87 -25.01 9.17
CA ASP A 312 -32.91 -26.47 9.21
C ASP A 312 -31.50 -27.05 9.51
N SER A 313 -31.36 -27.59 10.71
CA SER A 313 -30.15 -28.27 11.17
C SER A 313 -30.43 -29.71 11.63
N GLY A 314 -31.47 -30.34 11.07
CA GLY A 314 -32.04 -31.61 11.54
C GLY A 314 -33.20 -31.43 12.52
N ASN A 315 -33.23 -30.28 13.20
CA ASN A 315 -34.40 -29.71 13.87
C ASN A 315 -34.50 -28.23 13.52
N MET A 316 -35.71 -27.69 13.53
CA MET A 316 -35.96 -26.27 13.26
C MET A 316 -35.40 -25.41 14.39
N LYS A 317 -34.43 -24.54 14.08
CA LYS A 317 -33.90 -23.52 15.01
C LYS A 317 -34.32 -22.13 14.54
N LYS A 318 -34.72 -21.27 15.47
CA LYS A 318 -35.04 -19.86 15.19
C LYS A 318 -33.99 -18.95 15.81
N HIS A 319 -33.41 -18.08 14.98
CA HIS A 319 -32.38 -17.12 15.35
C HIS A 319 -32.95 -15.70 15.24
N SER A 320 -32.73 -14.86 16.25
CA SER A 320 -33.21 -13.47 16.26
C SER A 320 -32.05 -12.52 16.01
N PHE A 321 -32.22 -11.60 15.07
CA PHE A 321 -31.23 -10.61 14.67
C PHE A 321 -31.79 -9.21 14.89
N VAL A 322 -30.93 -8.34 15.42
CA VAL A 322 -31.16 -6.90 15.49
C VAL A 322 -30.24 -6.28 14.46
N VAL A 323 -30.85 -5.82 13.36
CA VAL A 323 -30.17 -5.23 12.22
C VAL A 323 -30.83 -3.90 11.87
N GLU A 324 -30.10 -3.05 11.18
CA GLU A 324 -30.65 -1.86 10.55
C GLU A 324 -31.60 -2.28 9.43
N ASN A 325 -32.76 -1.64 9.35
CA ASN A 325 -33.81 -1.92 8.36
C ASN A 325 -34.14 -3.43 8.20
N PRO A 326 -34.78 -4.08 9.20
CA PRO A 326 -35.10 -5.51 9.17
C PRO A 326 -35.88 -5.96 7.94
N ALA A 327 -36.77 -5.11 7.40
CA ALA A 327 -37.56 -5.42 6.21
C ALA A 327 -36.70 -5.58 4.94
N GLU A 328 -35.67 -4.74 4.78
CA GLU A 328 -34.70 -4.85 3.70
C GLU A 328 -33.86 -6.12 3.83
N TRP A 329 -33.38 -6.41 5.04
CA TRP A 329 -32.68 -7.67 5.31
C TRP A 329 -33.53 -8.89 4.98
N LYS A 330 -34.80 -8.91 5.38
CA LYS A 330 -35.72 -9.99 5.02
C LYS A 330 -35.76 -10.21 3.50
N LYS A 331 -35.96 -9.13 2.73
CA LYS A 331 -36.00 -9.19 1.27
C LYS A 331 -34.70 -9.75 0.69
N MET A 332 -33.55 -9.27 1.16
CA MET A 332 -32.24 -9.72 0.68
C MET A 332 -31.96 -11.20 1.01
N ILE A 333 -32.29 -11.66 2.23
CA ILE A 333 -32.12 -13.06 2.60
C ILE A 333 -33.04 -13.95 1.74
N GLU A 334 -34.31 -13.59 1.60
CA GLU A 334 -35.25 -14.34 0.75
C GLU A 334 -34.77 -14.43 -0.70
N GLN A 335 -34.15 -13.37 -1.24
CA GLN A 335 -33.52 -13.41 -2.55
C GLN A 335 -32.34 -14.39 -2.60
N CYS A 336 -31.46 -14.38 -1.59
CA CYS A 336 -30.32 -15.28 -1.51
C CYS A 336 -30.71 -16.75 -1.35
N VAL A 337 -31.81 -17.04 -0.64
CA VAL A 337 -32.28 -18.42 -0.46
C VAL A 337 -32.89 -18.97 -1.74
N ARG A 338 -33.52 -18.13 -2.57
CA ARG A 338 -34.12 -18.55 -3.85
C ARG A 338 -33.10 -18.82 -4.96
N THR A 339 -31.89 -18.25 -4.85
CA THR A 339 -30.84 -18.38 -5.87
C THR A 339 -29.86 -19.52 -5.60
N VAL A 340 -30.00 -20.20 -4.45
CA VAL A 340 -29.22 -21.37 -4.03
C VAL A 340 -29.93 -22.65 -4.45
#